data_AF-A0A9W8JK98-F1
#
_entry.id   AF-A0A9W8JK98-F1
#
_cell.length_a   1.000
_cell.length_b   1.000
_cell.length_c   1.000
_cell.angle_alpha   90.00
_cell.angle_beta   90.00
_cell.angle_gamma   90.00
#
_symmetry.space_group_name_H-M   'P 1'
#
loop_
_entity.id
_entity.type
_entity.pdbx_description
1 polymer ?
#
loop_
_entity_poly.entity_id
_entity_poly.type
_entity_poly.pdbx_seq_one_letter_code
_entity_poly.pdbx_strand_id
1 'polypeptide(L)'
;MDEFTLFRRYFEALLFALTQADRIYGEQTRNPVVNVFISKMDGFFSWILLCLRHLEDLFQGRDDVQLRVYRSIFDFGTVFMTFMCDSPAIKAAMQSSIIVADILVLLWTWIDRRTQRPLFMIEPDPKEAECHGCIINCMLYSYTLDSDDAKRLLLDRFSDEGFGYAAAERFVLAGMAHADRMREASERDEWDHRIIGRNYRQIVEMFDGFTKIGDPTLIAALRNSSFIQVFVSGISAFTKRLWVEESPSTYLYPLMLISCEVQEWIDTPGIPTNDGICQLVRGGFFSIFLEATLYGPKSIAKGNKMSENWDTICKELVALVMAYASYRSALFAIREAIANLDPTQCEKLLAMVESTPTSALWKMLEAAFLCVITYGMIKPQELGKLAPAISRHAPVVILPYIVPKPVRKSIGISAIATTVQRSVKNI
;
A
#
# COMPACT_ATOMS: atom_id res chain seq x y z
N MET A 1 34.91 -17.88 -19.30
CA MET A 1 33.46 -17.60 -19.37
C MET A 1 33.06 -17.26 -17.95
N ASP A 2 32.64 -16.02 -17.69
CA ASP A 2 32.27 -15.65 -16.32
C ASP A 2 31.02 -16.43 -15.90
N GLU A 3 30.89 -16.68 -14.60
CA GLU A 3 29.78 -17.46 -14.03
C GLU A 3 28.41 -16.84 -14.36
N PHE A 4 28.38 -15.52 -14.60
CA PHE A 4 27.21 -14.77 -15.03
C PHE A 4 26.74 -15.09 -16.44
N THR A 5 27.65 -15.23 -17.40
CA THR A 5 27.29 -15.63 -18.77
C THR A 5 26.74 -17.05 -18.78
N LEU A 6 27.25 -17.92 -17.91
CA LEU A 6 26.73 -19.27 -17.75
C LEU A 6 25.34 -19.25 -17.10
N PHE A 7 25.16 -18.50 -16.02
CA PHE A 7 23.88 -18.26 -15.36
C PHE A 7 22.82 -17.78 -16.35
N ARG A 8 23.09 -16.68 -17.06
CA ARG A 8 22.18 -16.10 -18.06
C ARG A 8 21.81 -17.09 -19.16
N ARG A 9 22.78 -17.82 -19.72
CA ARG A 9 22.53 -18.80 -20.80
C ARG A 9 21.68 -19.97 -20.34
N TYR A 10 21.87 -20.46 -19.11
CA TYR A 10 21.02 -21.50 -18.55
C TYR A 10 19.58 -21.01 -18.38
N PHE A 11 19.41 -19.77 -17.94
CA PHE A 11 18.09 -19.14 -17.80
C PHE A 11 17.37 -18.96 -19.14
N GLU A 12 18.05 -18.40 -20.14
CA GLU A 12 17.50 -18.23 -21.49
C GLU A 12 17.12 -19.58 -22.13
N ALA A 13 17.95 -20.62 -21.94
CA ALA A 13 17.68 -21.96 -22.45
C ALA A 13 16.47 -22.63 -21.77
N LEU A 14 16.33 -22.46 -20.44
CA LEU A 14 15.20 -22.99 -19.68
C LEU A 14 13.89 -22.30 -20.07
N LEU A 15 13.91 -20.97 -20.18
CA LEU A 15 12.76 -20.18 -20.62
C LEU A 15 12.33 -20.61 -22.03
N PHE A 16 13.28 -20.71 -22.97
CA PHE A 16 12.99 -21.18 -24.32
C PHE A 16 12.36 -22.57 -24.32
N ALA A 17 12.90 -23.52 -23.54
CA ALA A 17 12.35 -24.87 -23.45
C ALA A 17 10.91 -24.89 -22.92
N LEU A 18 10.60 -24.06 -21.92
CA LEU A 18 9.26 -23.97 -21.33
C LEU A 18 8.26 -23.27 -22.27
N THR A 19 8.66 -22.17 -22.92
CA THR A 19 7.81 -21.49 -23.92
C THR A 19 7.52 -22.38 -25.13
N GLN A 20 8.50 -23.17 -25.59
CA GLN A 20 8.27 -24.14 -26.67
C GLN A 20 7.37 -25.28 -26.23
N ALA A 21 7.52 -25.78 -25.00
CA ALA A 21 6.66 -26.81 -24.46
C ALA A 21 5.20 -26.33 -24.37
N ASP A 22 4.98 -25.10 -23.93
CA ASP A 22 3.64 -24.52 -23.84
C ASP A 22 2.99 -24.36 -25.22
N ARG A 23 3.76 -23.93 -26.24
CA ARG A 23 3.32 -23.90 -27.64
C ARG A 23 2.97 -25.27 -28.22
N ILE A 24 3.70 -26.32 -27.82
CA ILE A 24 3.54 -27.68 -28.35
C ILE A 24 2.38 -28.42 -27.67
N TYR A 25 2.22 -28.24 -26.35
CA TYR A 25 1.27 -29.02 -25.55
C TYR A 25 -0.02 -28.27 -25.20
N GLY A 26 -0.05 -26.93 -25.31
CA GLY A 26 -1.22 -26.09 -25.00
C GLY A 26 -1.76 -26.28 -23.57
N GLU A 27 -3.03 -25.92 -23.35
CA GLU A 27 -3.77 -26.11 -22.07
C GLU A 27 -4.07 -27.61 -21.74
N GLN A 28 -3.32 -28.56 -22.29
CA GLN A 28 -3.49 -29.96 -21.90
C GLN A 28 -3.07 -30.15 -20.44
N THR A 29 -3.96 -30.76 -19.66
CA THR A 29 -3.84 -31.04 -18.22
C THR A 29 -2.60 -31.84 -17.79
N ARG A 30 -1.77 -32.29 -18.73
CA ARG A 30 -0.50 -32.96 -18.48
C ARG A 30 0.55 -32.48 -19.48
N ASN A 31 1.03 -31.25 -19.33
CA ASN A 31 2.27 -30.83 -19.99
C ASN A 31 3.46 -31.53 -19.29
N PRO A 32 4.14 -32.50 -19.94
CA PRO A 32 5.19 -33.30 -19.30
C PRO A 32 6.41 -32.44 -18.94
N VAL A 33 6.67 -31.36 -19.68
CA VAL A 33 7.79 -30.46 -19.40
C VAL A 33 7.51 -29.64 -18.14
N VAL A 34 6.28 -29.18 -17.95
CA VAL A 34 5.84 -28.50 -16.72
C VAL A 34 5.98 -29.43 -15.52
N ASN A 35 5.56 -30.69 -15.64
CA ASN A 35 5.69 -31.66 -14.54
C ASN A 35 7.16 -31.96 -14.18
N VAL A 36 8.02 -32.10 -15.19
CA VAL A 36 9.46 -32.28 -14.96
C VAL A 36 10.05 -31.04 -14.29
N PHE A 37 9.70 -29.85 -14.75
CA PHE A 37 10.14 -28.60 -14.14
C PHE A 37 9.71 -28.51 -12.68
N ILE A 38 8.41 -28.68 -12.38
CA ILE A 38 7.88 -28.68 -11.01
C ILE A 38 8.65 -29.69 -10.13
N SER A 39 8.91 -30.91 -10.62
CA SER A 39 9.65 -31.93 -9.85
C SER A 39 11.10 -31.58 -9.53
N LYS A 40 11.70 -30.63 -10.26
CA LYS A 40 13.10 -30.18 -10.11
C LYS A 40 13.23 -28.74 -9.65
N MET A 41 12.10 -28.05 -9.46
CA MET A 41 12.01 -26.62 -9.24
C MET A 41 12.81 -26.17 -8.02
N ASP A 42 12.67 -26.84 -6.89
CA ASP A 42 13.42 -26.50 -5.67
C ASP A 42 14.93 -26.67 -5.85
N GLY A 43 15.38 -27.68 -6.60
CA GLY A 43 16.80 -27.86 -6.90
C GLY A 43 17.35 -26.72 -7.77
N PHE A 44 16.55 -26.29 -8.76
CA PHE A 44 16.88 -25.15 -9.61
C PHE A 44 16.94 -23.83 -8.80
N PHE A 45 15.91 -23.52 -8.01
CA PHE A 45 15.91 -22.34 -7.15
C PHE A 45 16.95 -22.39 -6.04
N SER A 46 17.30 -23.58 -5.52
CA SER A 46 18.37 -23.69 -4.51
C SER A 46 19.71 -23.27 -5.08
N TRP A 47 19.98 -23.65 -6.33
CA TRP A 47 21.18 -23.19 -7.03
C TRP A 47 21.16 -21.68 -7.25
N ILE A 48 20.02 -21.10 -7.63
CA ILE A 48 19.86 -19.63 -7.78
C ILE A 48 20.09 -18.92 -6.46
N LEU A 49 19.50 -19.39 -5.36
CA LEU A 49 19.66 -18.81 -4.04
C LEU A 49 21.13 -18.83 -3.60
N LEU A 50 21.84 -19.93 -3.86
CA LEU A 50 23.27 -20.04 -3.58
C LEU A 50 24.08 -19.02 -4.41
N CYS A 51 23.77 -18.88 -5.70
CA CYS A 51 24.36 -17.85 -6.55
C CYS A 51 24.09 -16.45 -5.99
N LEU A 52 22.84 -16.10 -5.65
CA LEU A 52 22.47 -14.78 -5.11
C LEU A 52 23.20 -14.44 -3.82
N ARG A 53 23.34 -15.41 -2.89
CA ARG A 53 24.11 -15.22 -1.65
C ARG A 53 25.59 -15.02 -1.92
N HIS A 54 26.17 -15.82 -2.83
CA HIS A 54 27.57 -15.64 -3.21
C HIS A 54 27.80 -14.27 -3.86
N LEU A 55 26.84 -13.80 -4.65
CA LEU A 55 26.87 -12.48 -5.24
C LEU A 55 26.89 -11.42 -4.14
N GLU A 56 25.95 -11.45 -3.20
CA GLU A 56 25.90 -10.51 -2.07
C GLU A 56 27.26 -10.38 -1.35
N ASP A 57 27.99 -11.48 -1.19
CA ASP A 57 29.34 -11.48 -0.63
C ASP A 57 30.41 -10.88 -1.58
N LEU A 58 30.34 -11.18 -2.88
CA LEU A 58 31.28 -10.68 -3.91
C LEU A 58 31.13 -9.17 -4.20
N PHE A 59 29.97 -8.57 -3.92
CA PHE A 59 29.72 -7.13 -4.09
C PHE A 59 30.64 -6.23 -3.25
N GLN A 60 31.51 -6.78 -2.41
CA GLN A 60 32.41 -6.06 -1.51
C GLN A 60 33.58 -5.28 -2.18
N GLY A 61 33.65 -5.07 -3.51
CA GLY A 61 34.73 -4.20 -4.03
C GLY A 61 34.99 -4.00 -5.53
N ARG A 62 34.03 -4.20 -6.46
CA ARG A 62 34.29 -3.94 -7.91
C ARG A 62 33.10 -3.30 -8.66
N ASP A 63 33.32 -2.09 -9.18
CA ASP A 63 32.30 -1.24 -9.84
C ASP A 63 31.80 -1.80 -11.19
N ASP A 64 32.66 -2.48 -11.97
CA ASP A 64 32.30 -2.98 -13.30
C ASP A 64 31.45 -4.26 -13.25
N VAL A 65 31.49 -4.99 -12.13
CA VAL A 65 30.71 -6.21 -11.89
C VAL A 65 29.27 -5.85 -11.49
N GLN A 66 29.07 -4.73 -10.80
CA GLN A 66 27.82 -4.33 -10.18
C GLN A 66 26.64 -4.25 -11.16
N LEU A 67 26.79 -3.50 -12.27
CA LEU A 67 25.72 -3.34 -13.26
C LEU A 67 25.38 -4.66 -13.95
N ARG A 68 26.37 -5.54 -14.18
CA ARG A 68 26.14 -6.88 -14.75
C ARG A 68 25.35 -7.76 -13.79
N VAL A 69 25.62 -7.66 -12.49
CA VAL A 69 24.86 -8.42 -11.49
C VAL A 69 23.41 -7.95 -11.42
N TYR A 70 23.18 -6.64 -11.34
CA TYR A 70 21.83 -6.10 -11.35
C TYR A 70 21.07 -6.56 -12.58
N ARG A 71 21.61 -6.39 -13.79
CA ARG A 71 20.96 -6.91 -14.99
C ARG A 71 20.63 -8.40 -14.92
N SER A 72 21.52 -9.23 -14.37
CA SER A 72 21.26 -10.67 -14.21
C SER A 72 20.13 -10.97 -13.22
N ILE A 73 20.04 -10.22 -12.11
CA ILE A 73 18.95 -10.34 -11.13
C ILE A 73 17.62 -9.91 -11.75
N PHE A 74 17.62 -8.85 -12.55
CA PHE A 74 16.41 -8.34 -13.19
C PHE A 74 15.96 -9.24 -14.35
N ASP A 75 16.88 -9.76 -15.17
CA ASP A 75 16.62 -10.78 -16.18
C ASP A 75 15.99 -12.04 -15.53
N PHE A 76 16.51 -12.45 -14.36
CA PHE A 76 15.90 -13.51 -13.56
C PHE A 76 14.47 -13.15 -13.15
N GLY A 77 14.25 -11.92 -12.66
CA GLY A 77 12.92 -11.45 -12.27
C GLY A 77 11.92 -11.50 -13.42
N THR A 78 12.32 -11.12 -14.64
CA THR A 78 11.46 -11.22 -15.82
C THR A 78 11.07 -12.66 -16.10
N VAL A 79 12.02 -13.59 -16.09
CA VAL A 79 11.76 -15.03 -16.29
C VAL A 79 10.86 -15.59 -15.18
N PHE A 80 11.12 -15.21 -13.93
CA PHE A 80 10.30 -15.58 -12.79
C PHE A 80 8.84 -15.15 -12.99
N MET A 81 8.63 -13.91 -13.45
CA MET A 81 7.29 -13.39 -13.72
C MET A 81 6.62 -14.14 -14.86
N THR A 82 7.35 -14.51 -15.91
CA THR A 82 6.82 -15.38 -16.97
C THR A 82 6.30 -16.70 -16.40
N PHE A 83 7.05 -17.36 -15.50
CA PHE A 83 6.59 -18.60 -14.85
C PHE A 83 5.35 -18.41 -13.97
N MET A 84 5.28 -17.30 -13.25
CA MET A 84 4.16 -16.98 -12.37
C MET A 84 2.87 -16.64 -13.14
N CYS A 85 3.00 -16.05 -14.33
CA CYS A 85 1.86 -15.60 -15.14
C CYS A 85 1.36 -16.64 -16.13
N ASP A 86 2.24 -17.45 -16.73
CA ASP A 86 1.88 -18.29 -17.87
C ASP A 86 1.24 -19.63 -17.47
N SER A 87 1.53 -20.15 -16.27
CA SER A 87 1.02 -21.45 -15.84
C SER A 87 0.53 -21.45 -14.38
N PRO A 88 -0.78 -21.66 -14.14
CA PRO A 88 -1.32 -21.79 -12.77
C PRO A 88 -0.68 -22.92 -11.97
N ALA A 89 -0.29 -24.02 -12.62
CA ALA A 89 0.38 -25.15 -11.98
C ALA A 89 1.79 -24.78 -11.50
N ILE A 90 2.55 -24.05 -12.33
CA ILE A 90 3.87 -23.54 -11.94
C ILE A 90 3.73 -22.47 -10.85
N LYS A 91 2.78 -21.54 -10.98
CA LYS A 91 2.47 -20.55 -9.95
C LYS A 91 2.21 -21.22 -8.59
N ALA A 92 1.33 -22.21 -8.55
CA ALA A 92 1.02 -22.94 -7.31
C ALA A 92 2.23 -23.68 -6.73
N ALA A 93 3.04 -24.32 -7.59
CA ALA A 93 4.28 -24.98 -7.17
C ALA A 93 5.28 -23.96 -6.59
N MET A 94 5.48 -22.82 -7.25
CA MET A 94 6.35 -21.74 -6.75
C MET A 94 5.84 -21.19 -5.42
N GLN A 95 4.54 -20.90 -5.31
CA GLN A 95 3.88 -20.38 -4.09
C GLN A 95 3.97 -21.33 -2.88
N SER A 96 4.24 -22.62 -3.11
CA SER A 96 4.42 -23.63 -2.05
C SER A 96 5.90 -23.94 -1.75
N SER A 97 6.83 -23.35 -2.50
CA SER A 97 8.27 -23.59 -2.32
C SER A 97 8.87 -22.63 -1.29
N ILE A 98 9.48 -23.22 -0.26
CA ILE A 98 10.26 -22.51 0.76
C ILE A 98 11.45 -21.79 0.11
N ILE A 99 12.10 -22.42 -0.88
CA ILE A 99 13.29 -21.87 -1.53
C ILE A 99 12.94 -20.63 -2.36
N VAL A 100 11.77 -20.64 -3.01
CA VAL A 100 11.26 -19.45 -3.70
C VAL A 100 11.00 -18.31 -2.72
N ALA A 101 10.36 -18.60 -1.57
CA ALA A 101 10.16 -17.60 -0.52
C ALA A 101 11.49 -17.02 0.00
N ASP A 102 12.52 -17.84 0.20
CA ASP A 102 13.87 -17.40 0.60
C ASP A 102 14.49 -16.43 -0.40
N ILE A 103 14.37 -16.72 -1.70
CA ILE A 103 14.87 -15.83 -2.75
C ILE A 103 14.16 -14.49 -2.70
N LEU A 104 12.83 -14.50 -2.55
CA LEU A 104 12.03 -13.28 -2.51
C LEU A 104 12.36 -12.41 -1.30
N VAL A 105 12.49 -13.01 -0.11
CA VAL A 105 12.90 -12.27 1.09
C VAL A 105 14.32 -11.72 0.93
N LEU A 106 15.25 -12.52 0.42
CA LEU A 106 16.62 -12.06 0.13
C LEU A 106 16.61 -10.85 -0.80
N LEU A 107 15.99 -10.96 -1.98
CA LEU A 107 15.98 -9.87 -2.97
C LEU A 107 15.29 -8.61 -2.47
N TRP A 108 14.20 -8.76 -1.72
CA TRP A 108 13.43 -7.61 -1.21
C TRP A 108 14.16 -6.88 -0.07
N THR A 109 14.84 -7.62 0.81
CA THR A 109 15.61 -7.06 1.93
C THR A 109 17.04 -6.67 1.58
N TRP A 110 17.53 -7.03 0.39
CA TRP A 110 18.88 -6.70 -0.05
C TRP A 110 19.02 -5.18 -0.22
N ILE A 111 19.91 -4.61 0.60
CA ILE A 111 20.35 -3.21 0.52
C ILE A 111 21.71 -3.15 -0.18
N ASP A 112 21.81 -2.37 -1.25
CA ASP A 112 23.10 -2.06 -1.87
C ASP A 112 23.95 -1.24 -0.90
N ARG A 113 25.09 -1.79 -0.48
CA ARG A 113 25.96 -1.16 0.53
C ARG A 113 26.54 0.18 0.07
N ARG A 114 26.64 0.43 -1.24
CA ARG A 114 27.21 1.68 -1.76
C ARG A 114 26.18 2.82 -1.69
N THR A 115 25.01 2.60 -2.26
CA THR A 115 23.95 3.61 -2.34
C THR A 115 23.07 3.63 -1.10
N GLN A 116 23.16 2.61 -0.25
CA GLN A 116 22.25 2.37 0.88
C GLN A 116 20.78 2.32 0.41
N ARG A 117 20.56 1.84 -0.82
CA ARG A 117 19.25 1.70 -1.43
C ARG A 117 18.85 0.23 -1.51
N PRO A 118 17.59 -0.12 -1.23
CA PRO A 118 17.05 -1.43 -1.56
C PRO A 118 17.21 -1.72 -3.05
N LEU A 119 17.44 -2.99 -3.42
CA LEU A 119 17.60 -3.39 -4.83
C LEU A 119 16.41 -2.98 -5.69
N PHE A 120 15.19 -3.03 -5.16
CA PHE A 120 14.01 -2.61 -5.92
C PHE A 120 13.99 -1.10 -6.25
N MET A 121 14.91 -0.33 -5.69
CA MET A 121 15.13 1.08 -6.01
C MET A 121 16.28 1.33 -7.01
N ILE A 122 16.91 0.27 -7.52
CA ILE A 122 18.05 0.31 -8.45
C ILE A 122 17.63 -0.34 -9.77
N GLU A 123 16.70 0.30 -10.47
CA GLU A 123 16.18 -0.22 -11.74
C GLU A 123 17.18 0.01 -12.90
N PRO A 124 17.68 -1.04 -13.57
CA PRO A 124 18.51 -0.91 -14.77
C PRO A 124 17.75 -0.38 -16.01
N ASP A 125 16.43 -0.58 -16.12
CA ASP A 125 15.60 0.01 -17.18
C ASP A 125 14.49 0.93 -16.62
N PRO A 126 14.76 2.25 -16.49
CA PRO A 126 13.81 3.19 -15.93
C PRO A 126 12.47 3.25 -16.68
N LYS A 127 12.46 3.03 -18.00
CA LYS A 127 11.23 3.13 -18.80
C LYS A 127 10.27 1.99 -18.51
N GLU A 128 10.81 0.80 -18.31
CA GLU A 128 10.00 -0.36 -17.93
C GLU A 128 9.41 -0.17 -16.52
N ALA A 129 10.21 0.32 -15.57
CA ALA A 129 9.73 0.55 -14.21
C ALA A 129 8.76 1.72 -14.07
N GLU A 130 8.81 2.74 -14.93
CA GLU A 130 7.76 3.77 -14.98
C GLU A 130 6.37 3.14 -15.29
N CYS A 131 6.35 2.12 -16.14
CA CYS A 131 5.13 1.42 -16.54
C CYS A 131 4.68 0.38 -15.50
N HIS A 132 5.61 -0.42 -14.99
CA HIS A 132 5.30 -1.66 -14.26
C HIS A 132 5.73 -1.64 -12.78
N GLY A 133 6.51 -0.67 -12.33
CA GLY A 133 7.24 -0.76 -11.06
C GLY A 133 8.48 -1.65 -11.19
N CYS A 134 9.19 -1.84 -10.08
CA CYS A 134 10.38 -2.68 -10.08
C CYS A 134 10.01 -4.16 -10.14
N ILE A 135 10.72 -4.94 -10.95
CA ILE A 135 10.49 -6.38 -11.10
C ILE A 135 10.53 -7.14 -9.78
N ILE A 136 11.38 -6.74 -8.82
CA ILE A 136 11.48 -7.39 -7.51
C ILE A 136 10.17 -7.24 -6.72
N ASN A 137 9.57 -6.05 -6.72
CA ASN A 137 8.26 -5.82 -6.10
C ASN A 137 7.15 -6.55 -6.85
N CYS A 138 7.21 -6.61 -8.19
CA CYS A 138 6.28 -7.41 -9.00
C CYS A 138 6.34 -8.90 -8.64
N MET A 139 7.54 -9.48 -8.50
CA MET A 139 7.73 -10.87 -8.09
C MET A 139 7.10 -11.15 -6.73
N LEU A 140 7.38 -10.29 -5.75
CA LEU A 140 6.86 -10.43 -4.39
C LEU A 140 5.33 -10.31 -4.35
N TYR A 141 4.79 -9.31 -5.04
CA TYR A 141 3.36 -9.10 -5.18
C TYR A 141 2.69 -10.31 -5.85
N SER A 142 3.17 -10.75 -7.01
CA SER A 142 2.58 -11.89 -7.72
C SER A 142 2.72 -13.22 -6.97
N TYR A 143 3.78 -13.39 -6.19
CA TYR A 143 3.94 -14.55 -5.31
C TYR A 143 2.91 -14.60 -4.19
N THR A 144 2.63 -13.45 -3.56
CA THR A 144 1.68 -13.38 -2.45
C THR A 144 0.22 -13.25 -2.92
N LEU A 145 0.00 -12.84 -4.17
CA LEU A 145 -1.31 -12.65 -4.76
C LEU A 145 -2.13 -13.94 -4.77
N ASP A 146 -3.34 -13.85 -4.22
CA ASP A 146 -4.35 -14.91 -4.14
C ASP A 146 -3.96 -16.18 -3.36
N SER A 147 -2.85 -16.17 -2.61
CA SER A 147 -2.43 -17.32 -1.79
C SER A 147 -2.08 -16.91 -0.37
N ASP A 148 -2.88 -17.31 0.60
CA ASP A 148 -2.61 -17.03 2.02
C ASP A 148 -1.50 -17.93 2.57
N ASP A 149 -1.35 -19.13 2.02
CA ASP A 149 -0.26 -20.04 2.38
C ASP A 149 1.08 -19.48 1.89
N ALA A 150 1.14 -18.93 0.67
CA ALA A 150 2.34 -18.24 0.19
C ALA A 150 2.69 -17.02 1.05
N LYS A 151 1.69 -16.26 1.50
CA LYS A 151 1.91 -15.14 2.41
C LYS A 151 2.50 -15.59 3.75
N ARG A 152 1.91 -16.61 4.39
CA ARG A 152 2.45 -17.16 5.66
C ARG A 152 3.85 -17.72 5.48
N LEU A 153 4.07 -18.46 4.39
CA LEU A 153 5.37 -19.01 4.05
C LEU A 153 6.41 -17.91 3.83
N LEU A 154 6.06 -16.82 3.14
CA LEU A 154 6.96 -15.68 2.98
C LEU A 154 7.30 -15.03 4.33
N LEU A 155 6.29 -14.81 5.19
CA LEU A 155 6.50 -14.25 6.54
C LEU A 155 7.47 -15.10 7.37
N ASP A 156 7.34 -16.43 7.31
CA ASP A 156 8.24 -17.36 7.99
C ASP A 156 9.71 -17.11 7.66
N ARG A 157 9.99 -16.72 6.41
CA ARG A 157 11.36 -16.57 5.90
C ARG A 157 12.03 -15.26 6.31
N PHE A 158 11.32 -14.33 6.95
CA PHE A 158 11.96 -13.14 7.54
C PHE A 158 12.78 -13.46 8.81
N SER A 159 12.68 -14.68 9.35
CA SER A 159 13.48 -15.14 10.49
C SER A 159 14.06 -16.54 10.23
N ASP A 160 15.32 -16.74 10.62
CA ASP A 160 15.97 -18.06 10.57
C ASP A 160 15.31 -19.08 11.51
N GLU A 161 14.59 -18.60 12.54
CA GLU A 161 13.87 -19.41 13.52
C GLU A 161 12.45 -19.86 13.05
N GLY A 162 11.99 -19.39 11.88
CA GLY A 162 10.63 -19.67 11.36
C GLY A 162 9.52 -18.79 11.97
N PHE A 163 8.24 -19.17 11.82
CA PHE A 163 7.10 -18.36 12.28
C PHE A 163 7.20 -18.00 13.75
N GLY A 164 7.25 -16.71 14.02
CA GLY A 164 7.28 -16.16 15.35
C GLY A 164 7.16 -14.65 15.28
N TYR A 165 6.93 -14.03 16.43
CA TYR A 165 6.81 -12.57 16.53
C TYR A 165 8.00 -11.85 15.89
N ALA A 166 9.22 -12.39 15.99
CA ALA A 166 10.42 -11.82 15.38
C ALA A 166 10.37 -11.76 13.84
N ALA A 167 9.83 -12.79 13.18
CA ALA A 167 9.70 -12.82 11.72
C ALA A 167 8.69 -11.76 11.25
N ALA A 168 7.53 -11.70 11.91
CA ALA A 168 6.51 -10.68 11.68
C ALA A 168 7.03 -9.26 11.93
N GLU A 169 7.76 -9.04 13.02
CA GLU A 169 8.37 -7.76 13.36
C GLU A 169 9.38 -7.32 12.29
N ARG A 170 10.26 -8.23 11.85
CA ARG A 170 11.21 -7.94 10.76
C ARG A 170 10.52 -7.59 9.45
N PHE A 171 9.45 -8.31 9.08
CA PHE A 171 8.65 -7.99 7.91
C PHE A 171 8.06 -6.57 7.99
N VAL A 172 7.43 -6.23 9.11
CA VAL A 172 6.83 -4.91 9.33
C VAL A 172 7.90 -3.81 9.29
N LEU A 173 9.02 -4.02 9.97
CA LEU A 173 10.13 -3.06 10.00
C LEU A 173 10.79 -2.88 8.62
N ALA A 174 10.97 -3.96 7.85
CA ALA A 174 11.49 -3.88 6.49
C ALA A 174 10.55 -3.06 5.59
N GLY A 175 9.24 -3.35 5.62
CA GLY A 175 8.25 -2.59 4.86
C GLY A 175 8.21 -1.10 5.24
N MET A 176 8.28 -0.78 6.54
CA MET A 176 8.37 0.61 7.01
C MET A 176 9.66 1.29 6.52
N ALA A 177 10.81 0.63 6.63
CA ALA A 177 12.08 1.17 6.15
C ALA A 177 12.07 1.42 4.64
N HIS A 178 11.43 0.55 3.87
CA HIS A 178 11.23 0.72 2.42
C HIS A 178 10.32 1.92 2.11
N ALA A 179 9.20 2.06 2.82
CA ALA A 179 8.30 3.20 2.69
C ALA A 179 9.00 4.53 3.01
N ASP A 180 9.76 4.58 4.11
CA ASP A 180 10.54 5.75 4.49
C ASP A 180 11.65 6.07 3.49
N ARG A 181 12.37 5.07 2.97
CA ARG A 181 13.43 5.32 1.98
C ARG A 181 12.87 5.90 0.68
N MET A 182 11.70 5.42 0.24
CA MET A 182 10.99 5.97 -0.92
C MET A 182 10.47 7.39 -0.66
N ARG A 183 9.95 7.65 0.56
CA ARG A 183 9.57 9.00 1.00
C ARG A 183 10.75 9.97 0.89
N GLU A 184 11.90 9.61 1.48
CA GLU A 184 13.12 10.43 1.42
C GLU A 184 13.63 10.61 -0.02
N ALA A 185 13.57 9.56 -0.84
CA ALA A 185 13.97 9.64 -2.24
C ALA A 185 13.08 10.62 -3.02
N SER A 186 11.79 10.66 -2.70
CA SER A 186 10.88 11.63 -3.30
C SER A 186 11.19 13.05 -2.84
N GLU A 187 11.30 13.29 -1.53
CA GLU A 187 11.57 14.61 -0.93
C GLU A 187 12.88 15.24 -1.43
N ARG A 188 13.88 14.41 -1.75
CA ARG A 188 15.22 14.86 -2.20
C ARG A 188 15.41 14.86 -3.71
N ASP A 189 14.37 14.55 -4.48
CA ASP A 189 14.46 14.38 -5.93
C ASP A 189 15.57 13.39 -6.36
N GLU A 190 15.73 12.32 -5.60
CA GLU A 190 16.78 11.32 -5.83
C GLU A 190 16.37 10.24 -6.86
N TRP A 191 15.08 10.18 -7.21
CA TRP A 191 14.49 9.17 -8.09
C TRP A 191 13.19 9.66 -8.74
N ASP A 192 12.84 9.07 -9.89
CA ASP A 192 11.63 9.42 -10.63
C ASP A 192 10.38 9.05 -9.80
N HIS A 193 9.54 10.04 -9.58
CA HIS A 193 8.35 9.93 -8.74
C HIS A 193 7.32 8.92 -9.27
N ARG A 194 7.28 8.65 -10.60
CA ARG A 194 6.41 7.63 -11.20
C ARG A 194 6.85 6.24 -10.79
N ILE A 195 8.16 5.98 -10.82
CA ILE A 195 8.72 4.70 -10.41
C ILE A 195 8.51 4.51 -8.90
N ILE A 196 8.77 5.54 -8.09
CA ILE A 196 8.48 5.49 -6.64
C ILE A 196 7.00 5.18 -6.41
N GLY A 197 6.08 5.92 -7.03
CA GLY A 197 4.64 5.75 -6.82
C GLY A 197 4.15 4.35 -7.20
N ARG A 198 4.65 3.76 -8.29
CA ARG A 198 4.34 2.38 -8.70
C ARG A 198 4.78 1.35 -7.66
N ASN A 199 6.03 1.43 -7.24
CA ASN A 199 6.57 0.53 -6.22
C ASN A 199 5.85 0.68 -4.88
N TYR A 200 5.53 1.91 -4.51
CA TYR A 200 4.83 2.19 -3.26
C TYR A 200 3.43 1.58 -3.24
N ARG A 201 2.69 1.74 -4.35
CA ARG A 201 1.36 1.13 -4.50
C ARG A 201 1.41 -0.37 -4.33
N GLN A 202 2.37 -1.05 -4.98
CA GLN A 202 2.53 -2.50 -4.87
C GLN A 202 2.80 -2.95 -3.43
N ILE A 203 3.62 -2.20 -2.68
CA ILE A 203 3.89 -2.51 -1.27
C ILE A 203 2.63 -2.30 -0.42
N VAL A 204 1.85 -1.24 -0.67
CA VAL A 204 0.56 -1.02 0.02
C VAL A 204 -0.41 -2.17 -0.27
N GLU A 205 -0.60 -2.54 -1.53
CA GLU A 205 -1.48 -3.65 -1.95
C GLU A 205 -1.03 -4.98 -1.32
N MET A 206 0.28 -5.21 -1.24
CA MET A 206 0.84 -6.37 -0.56
C MET A 206 0.51 -6.34 0.95
N PHE A 207 0.79 -5.24 1.64
CA PHE A 207 0.51 -5.10 3.08
C PHE A 207 -0.98 -5.24 3.40
N ASP A 208 -1.85 -4.72 2.55
CA ASP A 208 -3.30 -4.90 2.65
C ASP A 208 -3.69 -6.39 2.55
N GLY A 209 -3.09 -7.12 1.61
CA GLY A 209 -3.24 -8.58 1.53
C GLY A 209 -2.79 -9.29 2.81
N PHE A 210 -1.72 -8.81 3.46
CA PHE A 210 -1.19 -9.37 4.71
C PHE A 210 -2.07 -9.08 5.93
N THR A 211 -2.59 -7.85 6.07
CA THR A 211 -3.48 -7.51 7.19
C THR A 211 -4.78 -8.32 7.15
N LYS A 212 -5.28 -8.63 5.95
CA LYS A 212 -6.48 -9.45 5.71
C LYS A 212 -6.35 -10.91 6.10
N ILE A 213 -5.14 -11.47 6.18
CA ILE A 213 -4.91 -12.85 6.66
C ILE A 213 -5.38 -13.00 8.12
N GLY A 214 -5.33 -11.92 8.90
CA GLY A 214 -5.70 -11.94 10.32
C GLY A 214 -4.72 -12.73 11.19
N ASP A 215 -3.45 -12.85 10.77
CA ASP A 215 -2.46 -13.58 11.55
C ASP A 215 -2.16 -12.89 12.90
N PRO A 216 -2.24 -13.59 14.05
CA PRO A 216 -2.05 -12.97 15.36
C PRO A 216 -0.65 -12.41 15.61
N THR A 217 0.39 -13.06 15.07
CA THR A 217 1.79 -12.61 15.27
C THR A 217 2.06 -11.36 14.45
N LEU A 218 1.57 -11.31 13.21
CA LEU A 218 1.61 -10.14 12.36
C LEU A 218 0.81 -8.99 12.96
N ILE A 219 -0.43 -9.24 13.42
CA ILE A 219 -1.25 -8.21 14.07
C ILE A 219 -0.55 -7.65 15.32
N ALA A 220 0.11 -8.51 16.10
CA ALA A 220 0.86 -8.06 17.27
C ALA A 220 2.04 -7.15 16.88
N ALA A 221 2.80 -7.50 15.83
CA ALA A 221 3.89 -6.69 15.31
C ALA A 221 3.38 -5.34 14.75
N LEU A 222 2.30 -5.37 13.96
CA LEU A 222 1.65 -4.16 13.42
C LEU A 222 1.19 -3.24 14.54
N ARG A 223 0.51 -3.76 15.57
CA ARG A 223 0.04 -2.99 16.73
C ARG A 223 1.18 -2.27 17.47
N ASN A 224 2.36 -2.90 17.53
CA ASN A 224 3.51 -2.35 18.25
C ASN A 224 4.35 -1.39 17.38
N SER A 225 3.93 -1.12 16.16
CA SER A 225 4.63 -0.28 15.19
C SER A 225 3.79 0.92 14.75
N SER A 226 4.44 1.97 14.26
CA SER A 226 3.78 3.13 13.66
C SER A 226 3.55 2.96 12.15
N PHE A 227 3.23 1.74 11.70
CA PHE A 227 3.22 1.42 10.27
C PHE A 227 2.23 2.27 9.47
N ILE A 228 1.00 2.48 9.96
CA ILE A 228 0.01 3.33 9.27
C ILE A 228 0.58 4.74 9.09
N GLN A 229 1.22 5.28 10.12
CA GLN A 229 1.81 6.62 10.05
C GLN A 229 2.90 6.69 8.99
N VAL A 230 3.81 5.71 8.95
CA VAL A 230 4.90 5.67 7.96
C VAL A 230 4.34 5.57 6.55
N PHE A 231 3.38 4.67 6.32
CA PHE A 231 2.78 4.48 5.00
C PHE A 231 1.97 5.70 4.52
N VAL A 232 1.27 6.41 5.41
CA VAL A 232 0.59 7.65 5.01
C VAL A 232 1.59 8.78 4.80
N SER A 233 2.67 8.84 5.58
CA SER A 233 3.72 9.87 5.44
C SER A 233 4.40 9.80 4.06
N GLY A 234 4.68 8.58 3.57
CA GLY A 234 5.22 8.41 2.22
C GLY A 234 4.27 8.92 1.14
N ILE A 235 2.98 8.59 1.22
CA ILE A 235 1.96 9.11 0.29
C ILE A 235 1.90 10.63 0.36
N SER A 236 1.92 11.21 1.58
CA SER A 236 1.88 12.66 1.77
C SER A 236 3.07 13.37 1.11
N ALA A 237 4.28 12.80 1.18
CA ALA A 237 5.44 13.36 0.50
C ALA A 237 5.30 13.33 -1.02
N PHE A 238 4.77 12.24 -1.58
CA PHE A 238 4.54 12.14 -3.03
C PHE A 238 3.51 13.15 -3.52
N THR A 239 2.41 13.31 -2.78
CA THR A 239 1.34 14.27 -3.10
C THR A 239 1.90 15.70 -3.14
N LYS A 240 2.72 16.07 -2.14
CA LYS A 240 3.39 17.37 -2.07
C LYS A 240 4.34 17.61 -3.25
N ARG A 241 5.11 16.60 -3.65
CA ARG A 241 6.05 16.72 -4.77
C ARG A 241 5.33 16.87 -6.11
N LEU A 242 4.34 16.01 -6.37
CA LEU A 242 3.55 16.02 -7.61
C LEU A 242 2.80 17.34 -7.82
N TRP A 243 2.52 18.07 -6.74
CA TRP A 243 1.98 19.42 -6.83
C TRP A 243 2.98 20.43 -7.44
N VAL A 244 4.29 20.27 -7.19
CA VAL A 244 5.33 21.22 -7.63
C VAL A 244 5.73 21.00 -9.09
N GLU A 245 5.82 19.75 -9.54
CA GLU A 245 6.63 19.41 -10.72
C GLU A 245 5.84 19.18 -12.03
N GLU A 246 4.61 18.68 -12.02
CA GLU A 246 3.88 18.32 -13.26
C GLU A 246 2.37 18.43 -13.09
N SER A 247 1.62 18.40 -14.20
CA SER A 247 0.14 18.47 -14.26
C SER A 247 -0.55 17.72 -13.11
N PRO A 248 -0.88 18.40 -11.99
CA PRO A 248 -1.10 17.74 -10.69
C PRO A 248 -2.28 16.78 -10.73
N SER A 249 -3.21 17.07 -11.65
CA SER A 249 -4.42 16.30 -11.86
C SER A 249 -4.21 14.81 -12.07
N THR A 250 -3.19 14.38 -12.83
CA THR A 250 -3.13 12.99 -13.30
C THR A 250 -2.80 11.99 -12.19
N TYR A 251 -2.09 12.42 -11.14
CA TYR A 251 -1.50 11.53 -10.14
C TYR A 251 -2.01 11.73 -8.71
N LEU A 252 -2.54 12.91 -8.38
CA LEU A 252 -3.08 13.20 -7.04
C LEU A 252 -4.28 12.30 -6.68
N TYR A 253 -5.11 11.96 -7.66
CA TYR A 253 -6.29 11.14 -7.43
C TYR A 253 -5.96 9.67 -7.11
N PRO A 254 -5.10 8.99 -7.88
CA PRO A 254 -4.56 7.68 -7.49
C PRO A 254 -3.95 7.64 -6.08
N LEU A 255 -3.18 8.66 -5.67
CA LEU A 255 -2.56 8.71 -4.34
C LEU A 255 -3.58 8.82 -3.21
N MET A 256 -4.67 9.56 -3.43
CA MET A 256 -5.79 9.61 -2.48
C MET A 256 -6.48 8.24 -2.37
N LEU A 257 -6.65 7.49 -3.46
CA LEU A 257 -7.23 6.14 -3.36
C LEU A 257 -6.35 5.20 -2.53
N ILE A 258 -5.04 5.26 -2.73
CA ILE A 258 -4.07 4.48 -1.92
C ILE A 258 -4.16 4.89 -0.43
N SER A 259 -4.34 6.18 -0.12
CA SER A 259 -4.50 6.61 1.28
C SER A 259 -5.82 6.14 1.90
N CYS A 260 -6.90 6.02 1.11
CA CYS A 260 -8.14 5.38 1.55
C CYS A 260 -7.94 3.89 1.83
N GLU A 261 -7.20 3.16 1.00
CA GLU A 261 -6.88 1.74 1.25
C GLU A 261 -6.10 1.58 2.57
N VAL A 262 -5.11 2.44 2.82
CA VAL A 262 -4.37 2.45 4.10
C VAL A 262 -5.27 2.81 5.30
N GLN A 263 -6.30 3.63 5.09
CA GLN A 263 -7.27 3.95 6.15
C GLN A 263 -8.10 2.74 6.58
N GLU A 264 -8.34 1.77 5.69
CA GLU A 264 -9.03 0.52 6.04
C GLU A 264 -8.22 -0.33 7.04
N TRP A 265 -6.90 -0.15 7.11
CA TRP A 265 -6.06 -0.88 8.06
C TRP A 265 -6.38 -0.57 9.52
N ILE A 266 -7.00 0.58 9.81
CA ILE A 266 -7.48 0.94 11.15
C ILE A 266 -8.53 -0.06 11.66
N ASP A 267 -9.29 -0.68 10.76
CA ASP A 267 -10.32 -1.65 11.09
C ASP A 267 -9.78 -3.09 11.23
N THR A 268 -8.48 -3.30 11.02
CA THR A 268 -7.83 -4.62 11.23
C THR A 268 -8.06 -5.09 12.66
N PRO A 269 -8.68 -6.28 12.86
CA PRO A 269 -8.92 -6.81 14.20
C PRO A 269 -7.61 -6.88 15.02
N GLY A 270 -7.63 -6.35 16.24
CA GLY A 270 -6.47 -6.35 17.14
C GLY A 270 -5.62 -5.08 17.10
N ILE A 271 -5.82 -4.20 16.11
CA ILE A 271 -5.29 -2.82 16.13
C ILE A 271 -6.27 -1.93 16.90
N PRO A 272 -5.84 -1.22 17.96
CA PRO A 272 -6.69 -0.25 18.64
C PRO A 272 -7.06 0.88 17.66
N THR A 273 -8.37 1.05 17.41
CA THR A 273 -8.88 2.05 16.47
C THR A 273 -8.33 3.45 16.73
N ASN A 274 -8.26 3.87 18.01
CA ASN A 274 -7.71 5.16 18.40
C ASN A 274 -6.24 5.34 18.00
N ASP A 275 -5.42 4.30 18.15
CA ASP A 275 -4.00 4.35 17.77
C ASP A 275 -3.85 4.42 16.25
N GLY A 276 -4.61 3.60 15.51
CA GLY A 276 -4.64 3.65 14.05
C GLY A 276 -5.03 5.03 13.50
N ILE A 277 -6.02 5.69 14.09
CA ILE A 277 -6.42 7.05 13.73
C ILE A 277 -5.30 8.05 14.03
N CYS A 278 -4.69 7.97 15.22
CA CYS A 278 -3.59 8.87 15.57
C CYS A 278 -2.43 8.71 14.57
N GLN A 279 -2.12 7.49 14.17
CA GLN A 279 -1.12 7.20 13.14
C GLN A 279 -1.52 7.77 11.77
N LEU A 280 -2.76 7.55 11.32
CA LEU A 280 -3.29 8.07 10.06
C LEU A 280 -3.17 9.61 9.98
N VAL A 281 -3.62 10.29 11.03
CA VAL A 281 -3.61 11.75 11.11
C VAL A 281 -2.19 12.30 11.14
N ARG A 282 -1.32 11.72 11.98
CA ARG A 282 0.10 12.11 12.07
C ARG A 282 0.87 11.83 10.78
N GLY A 283 0.42 10.85 10.00
CA GLY A 283 1.01 10.54 8.70
C GLY A 283 0.68 11.56 7.60
N GLY A 284 -0.16 12.57 7.87
CA GLY A 284 -0.47 13.61 6.88
C GLY A 284 -1.68 13.30 6.00
N PHE A 285 -2.59 12.43 6.45
CA PHE A 285 -3.82 12.10 5.73
C PHE A 285 -4.59 13.36 5.31
N PHE A 286 -4.80 14.33 6.21
CA PHE A 286 -5.50 15.57 5.87
C PHE A 286 -4.79 16.37 4.77
N SER A 287 -3.46 16.41 4.76
CA SER A 287 -2.71 17.09 3.69
C SER A 287 -2.96 16.46 2.33
N ILE A 288 -2.97 15.11 2.26
CA ILE A 288 -3.28 14.39 1.01
C ILE A 288 -4.68 14.76 0.51
N PHE A 289 -5.67 14.75 1.40
CA PHE A 289 -7.04 15.14 1.06
C PHE A 289 -7.13 16.59 0.59
N LEU A 290 -6.43 17.50 1.26
CA LEU A 290 -6.41 18.91 0.93
C LEU A 290 -5.89 19.15 -0.49
N GLU A 291 -4.77 18.50 -0.81
CA GLU A 291 -4.12 18.62 -2.11
C GLU A 291 -4.95 18.00 -3.23
N ALA A 292 -5.54 16.81 -3.00
CA ALA A 292 -6.48 16.21 -3.94
C ALA A 292 -7.71 17.10 -4.17
N THR A 293 -8.20 17.76 -3.12
CA THR A 293 -9.36 18.65 -3.16
C THR A 293 -9.11 19.94 -3.92
N LEU A 294 -7.95 20.55 -3.69
CA LEU A 294 -7.54 21.81 -4.32
C LEU A 294 -7.16 21.64 -5.78
N TYR A 295 -6.47 20.55 -6.10
CA TYR A 295 -5.72 20.41 -7.35
C TYR A 295 -6.08 19.16 -8.16
N GLY A 296 -6.97 18.30 -7.67
CA GLY A 296 -7.47 17.14 -8.40
C GLY A 296 -8.23 17.54 -9.68
N PRO A 297 -8.22 16.70 -10.73
CA PRO A 297 -8.89 16.99 -11.99
C PRO A 297 -10.41 16.97 -11.85
N LYS A 298 -11.02 18.13 -12.05
CA LYS A 298 -12.48 18.25 -12.21
C LYS A 298 -13.00 17.53 -13.47
N SER A 299 -12.13 17.25 -14.45
CA SER A 299 -12.46 16.57 -15.71
C SER A 299 -12.47 15.05 -15.61
N ILE A 300 -11.54 14.42 -14.88
CA ILE A 300 -11.54 12.97 -14.61
C ILE A 300 -12.73 12.60 -13.71
N ALA A 301 -13.10 13.47 -12.78
CA ALA A 301 -14.32 13.33 -11.98
C ALA A 301 -15.62 13.32 -12.83
N LYS A 302 -15.62 13.93 -14.03
CA LYS A 302 -16.80 13.93 -14.93
C LYS A 302 -16.89 12.69 -15.83
N GLY A 303 -15.77 12.04 -16.15
CA GLY A 303 -15.71 10.92 -17.09
C GLY A 303 -15.82 9.54 -16.43
N ASN A 304 -15.26 9.39 -15.24
CA ASN A 304 -15.53 8.25 -14.37
C ASN A 304 -16.76 8.60 -13.51
N LYS A 305 -17.57 7.63 -13.05
CA LYS A 305 -18.73 7.81 -12.14
C LYS A 305 -18.36 8.38 -10.75
N MET A 306 -17.45 9.34 -10.70
CA MET A 306 -16.63 9.70 -9.55
C MET A 306 -16.87 11.13 -9.06
N SER A 307 -17.47 12.02 -9.86
CA SER A 307 -18.12 13.22 -9.34
C SER A 307 -19.21 12.85 -8.33
N GLU A 308 -19.87 11.70 -8.51
CA GLU A 308 -20.83 11.11 -7.57
C GLU A 308 -20.14 10.57 -6.30
N ASN A 309 -18.90 10.09 -6.41
CA ASN A 309 -18.13 9.58 -5.26
C ASN A 309 -17.37 10.67 -4.50
N TRP A 310 -17.02 11.79 -5.13
CA TRP A 310 -16.26 12.86 -4.47
C TRP A 310 -17.02 13.45 -3.28
N ASP A 311 -18.31 13.76 -3.45
CA ASP A 311 -19.18 14.20 -2.36
C ASP A 311 -19.29 13.15 -1.24
N THR A 312 -19.26 11.87 -1.60
CA THR A 312 -19.33 10.75 -0.66
C THR A 312 -18.05 10.65 0.16
N ILE A 313 -16.89 10.67 -0.51
CA ILE A 313 -15.56 10.67 0.11
C ILE A 313 -15.41 11.87 1.06
N CYS A 314 -15.85 13.05 0.63
CA CYS A 314 -15.83 14.27 1.43
C CYS A 314 -16.71 14.13 2.69
N LYS A 315 -17.93 13.58 2.56
CA LYS A 315 -18.83 13.33 3.70
C LYS A 315 -18.26 12.28 4.66
N GLU A 316 -17.65 11.23 4.13
CA GLU A 316 -16.99 10.18 4.92
C GLU A 316 -15.82 10.74 5.72
N LEU A 317 -15.02 11.64 5.15
CA LEU A 317 -13.94 12.33 5.86
C LEU A 317 -14.47 13.20 7.02
N VAL A 318 -15.53 13.97 6.80
CA VAL A 318 -16.17 14.75 7.89
C VAL A 318 -16.71 13.83 8.96
N ALA A 319 -17.38 12.74 8.57
CA ALA A 319 -17.87 11.74 9.50
C ALA A 319 -16.72 11.11 10.30
N LEU A 320 -15.57 10.86 9.67
CA LEU A 320 -14.34 10.37 10.28
C LEU A 320 -13.83 11.36 11.35
N VAL A 321 -13.63 12.63 10.97
CA VAL A 321 -13.17 13.70 11.88
C VAL A 321 -14.11 13.85 13.07
N MET A 322 -15.43 13.88 12.81
CA MET A 322 -16.44 14.06 13.85
C MET A 322 -16.58 12.85 14.76
N ALA A 323 -16.52 11.63 14.21
CA ALA A 323 -16.56 10.40 15.02
C ALA A 323 -15.37 10.36 15.99
N TYR A 324 -14.19 10.82 15.54
CA TYR A 324 -12.95 10.65 16.29
C TYR A 324 -12.52 11.86 17.11
N ALA A 325 -13.15 13.01 16.91
CA ALA A 325 -13.08 14.15 17.84
C ALA A 325 -13.50 13.79 19.29
N SER A 326 -14.20 12.68 19.47
CA SER A 326 -14.56 12.14 20.79
C SER A 326 -13.38 11.51 21.56
N TYR A 327 -12.28 11.13 20.89
CA TYR A 327 -11.09 10.56 21.52
C TYR A 327 -10.01 11.62 21.72
N ARG A 328 -9.54 11.82 22.96
CA ARG A 328 -8.61 12.91 23.30
C ARG A 328 -7.28 12.87 22.55
N SER A 329 -6.71 11.68 22.33
CA SER A 329 -5.45 11.52 21.60
C SER A 329 -5.62 11.79 20.11
N ALA A 330 -6.70 11.29 19.49
CA ALA A 330 -7.04 11.60 18.10
C ALA A 330 -7.31 13.11 17.94
N LEU A 331 -8.02 13.72 18.90
CA LEU A 331 -8.25 15.17 18.93
C LEU A 331 -6.95 15.98 18.93
N PHE A 332 -5.98 15.57 19.75
CA PHE A 332 -4.67 16.23 19.80
C PHE A 332 -3.93 16.09 18.47
N ALA A 333 -3.87 14.87 17.92
CA ALA A 333 -3.26 14.63 16.62
C ALA A 333 -3.93 15.43 15.49
N ILE A 334 -5.27 15.52 15.48
CA ILE A 334 -6.02 16.32 14.50
C ILE A 334 -5.67 17.80 14.63
N ARG A 335 -5.62 18.34 15.85
CA ARG A 335 -5.23 19.74 16.09
C ARG A 335 -3.81 20.02 15.60
N GLU A 336 -2.86 19.14 15.92
CA GLU A 336 -1.47 19.26 15.51
C GLU A 336 -1.34 19.20 13.98
N ALA A 337 -1.98 18.23 13.33
CA ALA A 337 -1.96 18.09 11.88
C ALA A 337 -2.54 19.33 11.18
N ILE A 338 -3.63 19.90 11.70
CA ILE A 338 -4.24 21.11 11.13
C ILE A 338 -3.35 22.34 11.34
N ALA A 339 -2.73 22.50 12.51
CA ALA A 339 -1.79 23.59 12.77
C ALA A 339 -0.57 23.58 11.83
N ASN A 340 -0.24 22.40 11.29
CA ASN A 340 0.87 22.18 10.37
C ASN A 340 0.47 22.23 8.88
N LEU A 341 -0.79 22.54 8.54
CA LEU A 341 -1.20 22.74 7.15
C LEU A 341 -0.59 24.01 6.57
N ASP A 342 -0.28 23.99 5.26
CA ASP A 342 0.27 25.14 4.56
C ASP A 342 -0.76 26.29 4.53
N PRO A 343 -0.44 27.47 5.12
CA PRO A 343 -1.33 28.62 5.14
C PRO A 343 -1.84 29.04 3.75
N THR A 344 -0.99 28.90 2.72
CA THR A 344 -1.36 29.28 1.35
C THR A 344 -2.40 28.33 0.74
N GLN A 345 -2.38 27.04 1.12
CA GLN A 345 -3.39 26.07 0.73
C GLN A 345 -4.73 26.39 1.42
N CYS A 346 -4.68 26.72 2.71
CA CYS A 346 -5.85 27.15 3.49
C CYS A 346 -6.51 28.41 2.91
N GLU A 347 -5.71 29.43 2.54
CA GLU A 347 -6.21 30.66 1.92
C GLU A 347 -6.87 30.40 0.55
N LYS A 348 -6.27 29.54 -0.29
CA LYS A 348 -6.85 29.15 -1.59
C LYS A 348 -8.20 28.46 -1.44
N LEU A 349 -8.38 27.61 -0.42
CA LEU A 349 -9.66 26.97 -0.13
C LEU A 349 -10.73 27.95 0.30
N LEU A 350 -10.38 28.91 1.17
CA LEU A 350 -11.30 29.96 1.61
C LEU A 350 -11.75 30.85 0.44
N ALA A 351 -10.90 31.01 -0.59
CA ALA A 351 -11.23 31.72 -1.82
C ALA A 351 -12.10 30.89 -2.81
N MET A 352 -12.29 29.57 -2.60
CA MET A 352 -13.18 28.77 -3.44
C MET A 352 -14.64 29.11 -3.17
N VAL A 353 -15.39 29.43 -4.24
CA VAL A 353 -16.81 29.86 -4.18
C VAL A 353 -17.67 28.91 -3.32
N GLU A 354 -18.52 29.48 -2.45
CA GLU A 354 -19.40 28.76 -1.50
C GLU A 354 -20.32 27.70 -2.13
N SER A 355 -20.50 27.73 -3.45
CA SER A 355 -21.42 26.86 -4.19
C SER A 355 -20.81 25.55 -4.67
N THR A 356 -19.56 25.24 -4.31
CA THR A 356 -18.94 23.96 -4.65
C THR A 356 -18.98 22.98 -3.46
N PRO A 357 -19.21 21.68 -3.68
CA PRO A 357 -19.19 20.69 -2.60
C PRO A 357 -17.87 20.69 -1.80
N THR A 358 -16.77 21.01 -2.49
CA THR A 358 -15.43 21.24 -1.93
C THR A 358 -15.36 22.37 -0.90
N SER A 359 -15.97 23.54 -1.17
CA SER A 359 -15.96 24.65 -0.22
C SER A 359 -16.89 24.40 0.96
N ALA A 360 -18.01 23.70 0.73
CA ALA A 360 -18.88 23.22 1.81
C ALA A 360 -18.17 22.22 2.73
N LEU A 361 -17.39 21.29 2.16
CA LEU A 361 -16.55 20.34 2.91
C LEU A 361 -15.51 21.07 3.76
N TRP A 362 -14.79 22.03 3.18
CA TRP A 362 -13.77 22.78 3.91
C TRP A 362 -14.36 23.56 5.07
N LYS A 363 -15.49 24.26 4.85
CA LYS A 363 -16.23 24.92 5.93
C LYS A 363 -16.75 23.95 6.98
N MET A 364 -17.12 22.72 6.61
CA MET A 364 -17.48 21.68 7.57
C MET A 364 -16.29 21.17 8.37
N LEU A 365 -15.11 21.03 7.76
CA LEU A 365 -13.86 20.68 8.46
C LEU A 365 -13.38 21.81 9.37
N GLU A 366 -13.52 23.07 8.94
CA GLU A 366 -13.24 24.27 9.73
C GLU A 366 -14.25 24.43 10.88
N ALA A 367 -15.53 24.18 10.64
CA ALA A 367 -16.56 24.15 11.69
C ALA A 367 -16.34 22.97 12.66
N ALA A 368 -15.93 21.81 12.16
CA ALA A 368 -15.51 20.68 12.98
C ALA A 368 -14.25 21.03 13.79
N PHE A 369 -13.32 21.81 13.23
CA PHE A 369 -12.13 22.33 13.91
C PHE A 369 -12.51 23.31 15.04
N LEU A 370 -13.41 24.26 14.78
CA LEU A 370 -13.97 25.16 15.80
C LEU A 370 -14.75 24.38 16.88
N CYS A 371 -15.52 23.38 16.48
CA CYS A 371 -16.17 22.44 17.39
C CYS A 371 -15.13 21.70 18.24
N VAL A 372 -14.11 21.09 17.65
CA VAL A 372 -13.00 20.38 18.30
C VAL A 372 -12.24 21.28 19.28
N ILE A 373 -12.00 22.54 18.93
CA ILE A 373 -11.42 23.55 19.82
C ILE A 373 -12.32 23.77 21.05
N THR A 374 -13.62 23.90 20.81
CA THR A 374 -14.63 24.14 21.85
C THR A 374 -14.89 22.90 22.73
N TYR A 375 -14.95 21.69 22.15
CA TYR A 375 -15.22 20.41 22.84
C TYR A 375 -14.00 19.87 23.60
N GLY A 376 -12.78 20.19 23.19
CA GLY A 376 -11.57 19.87 23.97
C GLY A 376 -11.48 20.62 25.31
N MET A 377 -12.35 21.61 25.54
CA MET A 377 -12.52 22.28 26.82
C MET A 377 -13.68 21.72 27.67
N ILE A 378 -14.48 20.79 27.12
CA ILE A 378 -15.66 20.23 27.78
C ILE A 378 -15.26 18.94 28.50
N LYS A 379 -15.60 18.84 29.79
CA LYS A 379 -15.28 17.67 30.61
C LYS A 379 -15.91 16.40 30.00
N PRO A 380 -15.24 15.22 30.02
CA PRO A 380 -15.76 13.98 29.43
C PRO A 380 -17.19 13.59 29.88
N GLN A 381 -17.55 13.99 31.09
CA GLN A 381 -18.86 13.77 31.71
C GLN A 381 -20.00 14.56 31.04
N GLU A 382 -19.68 15.60 30.26
CA GLU A 382 -20.64 16.44 29.55
C GLU A 382 -20.74 16.10 28.05
N LEU A 383 -19.71 15.47 27.47
CA LEU A 383 -19.76 14.91 26.11
C LEU A 383 -20.88 13.85 25.94
N GLY A 384 -21.09 13.02 26.97
CA GLY A 384 -22.20 12.05 27.00
C GLY A 384 -23.60 12.69 27.01
N LYS A 385 -23.71 13.97 27.41
CA LYS A 385 -24.98 14.73 27.41
C LYS A 385 -25.21 15.46 26.08
N LEU A 386 -24.17 15.64 25.26
CA LEU A 386 -24.21 16.34 23.96
C LEU A 386 -24.40 15.39 22.76
N ALA A 387 -24.06 14.10 22.90
CA ALA A 387 -24.30 13.09 21.87
C ALA A 387 -25.76 13.06 21.32
N PRO A 388 -26.82 13.23 22.15
CA PRO A 388 -28.20 13.31 21.67
C PRO A 388 -28.52 14.61 20.92
N ALA A 389 -27.81 15.71 21.19
CA ALA A 389 -28.01 16.99 20.50
C ALA A 389 -27.32 17.01 19.13
N ILE A 390 -26.12 16.40 19.04
CA ILE A 390 -25.41 16.18 17.77
C ILE A 390 -26.22 15.21 16.88
N SER A 391 -26.83 14.17 17.46
CA SER A 391 -27.77 13.27 16.77
C SER A 391 -29.00 13.96 16.17
N ARG A 392 -29.44 15.12 16.69
CA ARG A 392 -30.62 15.84 16.21
C ARG A 392 -30.32 16.85 15.11
N HIS A 393 -29.06 17.27 14.97
CA HIS A 393 -28.62 18.28 14.00
C HIS A 393 -27.61 17.76 12.98
N ALA A 394 -27.07 16.56 13.17
CA ALA A 394 -26.30 15.89 12.15
C ALA A 394 -27.24 15.39 11.03
N PRO A 395 -26.94 15.63 9.74
CA PRO A 395 -27.69 15.00 8.66
C PRO A 395 -27.70 13.49 8.87
N VAL A 396 -28.83 12.85 8.54
CA VAL A 396 -29.14 11.41 8.73
C VAL A 396 -27.99 10.46 8.28
N VAL A 397 -27.07 10.96 7.45
CA VAL A 397 -25.85 10.30 6.96
C VAL A 397 -24.77 10.06 8.04
N ILE A 398 -24.71 10.84 9.12
CA ILE A 398 -23.60 10.80 10.10
C ILE A 398 -23.89 9.90 11.32
N LEU A 399 -25.18 9.65 11.61
CA LEU A 399 -25.64 8.88 12.77
C LEU A 399 -25.08 7.45 12.90
N PRO A 400 -24.84 6.67 11.81
CA PRO A 400 -24.24 5.34 11.91
C PRO A 400 -22.79 5.34 12.44
N TYR A 401 -22.11 6.48 12.37
CA TYR A 401 -20.69 6.61 12.67
C TYR A 401 -20.40 7.05 14.11
N ILE A 402 -21.40 7.56 14.83
CA ILE A 402 -21.27 8.07 16.22
C ILE A 402 -21.49 6.96 17.27
N VAL A 403 -22.08 5.82 16.91
CA VAL A 403 -22.45 4.77 17.87
C VAL A 403 -21.36 3.67 17.98
N PRO A 404 -20.97 3.25 19.21
CA PRO A 404 -20.06 2.12 19.43
C PRO A 404 -20.56 0.79 18.86
N LYS A 405 -19.63 -0.12 18.56
CA LYS A 405 -19.83 -1.38 17.79
C LYS A 405 -20.90 -2.39 18.29
N PRO A 406 -21.47 -2.42 19.52
CA PRO A 406 -22.51 -3.40 19.83
C PRO A 406 -23.79 -3.20 19.00
N VAL A 407 -24.03 -1.99 18.48
CA VAL A 407 -25.27 -1.64 17.75
C VAL A 407 -25.11 -1.79 16.22
N ARG A 408 -23.87 -1.84 15.70
CA ARG A 408 -23.66 -1.98 14.24
C ARG A 408 -24.02 -3.38 13.70
N LYS A 409 -24.03 -4.43 14.52
CA LYS A 409 -24.46 -5.77 14.09
C LYS A 409 -25.98 -5.90 13.87
N SER A 410 -26.80 -4.99 14.40
CA SER A 410 -28.25 -5.01 14.16
C SER A 410 -28.70 -4.21 12.94
N ILE A 411 -27.80 -3.44 12.31
CA ILE A 411 -28.08 -2.68 11.09
C ILE A 411 -27.10 -3.17 10.04
N GLY A 412 -27.47 -4.28 9.39
CA GLY A 412 -26.69 -4.87 8.32
C GLY A 412 -26.40 -3.84 7.24
N ILE A 413 -25.12 -3.58 6.99
CA ILE A 413 -24.62 -2.72 5.89
C ILE A 413 -25.03 -3.28 4.50
N SER A 414 -25.50 -4.54 4.45
CA SER A 414 -26.17 -5.11 3.27
C SER A 414 -27.60 -4.58 3.02
N ALA A 415 -28.28 -3.97 3.99
CA ALA A 415 -29.69 -3.55 3.86
C ALA A 415 -29.87 -2.15 3.24
N ILE A 416 -28.84 -1.27 3.30
CA ILE A 416 -28.94 0.09 2.76
C ILE A 416 -28.93 0.09 1.22
N ALA A 417 -28.24 -0.88 0.59
CA ALA A 417 -28.30 -1.08 -0.85
C ALA A 417 -29.71 -1.45 -1.35
N THR A 418 -30.48 -2.19 -0.54
CA THR A 418 -31.82 -2.68 -0.92
C THR A 418 -32.92 -1.65 -0.68
N THR A 419 -32.75 -0.73 0.28
CA THR A 419 -33.75 0.33 0.55
C THR A 419 -33.69 1.44 -0.51
N VAL A 420 -32.50 1.80 -1.00
CA VAL A 420 -32.35 2.81 -2.06
C VAL A 420 -32.93 2.33 -3.40
N GLN A 421 -32.89 1.03 -3.70
CA GLN A 421 -33.53 0.47 -4.90
C GLN A 421 -35.07 0.47 -4.87
N ARG A 422 -35.71 0.50 -3.69
CA ARG A 422 -37.18 0.54 -3.60
C ARG A 422 -37.76 1.96 -3.67
N SER A 423 -36.98 2.98 -3.34
CA SER A 423 -37.41 4.39 -3.40
C SER A 423 -37.42 4.98 -4.82
N VAL A 424 -36.65 4.40 -5.74
CA VAL A 424 -36.57 4.85 -7.15
C VAL A 424 -37.70 4.28 -8.03
N LYS A 425 -38.52 3.35 -7.53
CA LYS A 425 -39.66 2.79 -8.29
C LYS A 425 -41.01 3.48 -8.09
N ASN A 426 -41.10 4.50 -7.22
CA ASN A 426 -42.35 5.21 -6.93
C ASN A 426 -42.24 6.75 -7.05
N ILE A 427 -41.40 7.25 -7.97
CA ILE A 427 -41.46 8.63 -8.45
C ILE A 427 -41.63 8.61 -9.96
#